data_AF-A0A6H9HJV5-F1
#
_entry.id   AF-A0A6H9HJV5-F1
#
_cell.length_a   1.000
_cell.length_b   1.000
_cell.length_c   1.000
_cell.angle_alpha   90.00
_cell.angle_beta   90.00
_cell.angle_gamma   90.00
#
_symmetry.space_group_name_H-M   'P 1'
#
loop_
_entity.id
_entity.type
_entity.pdbx_description
1 polymer ?
#
loop_
_entity_poly.entity_id
_entity_poly.type
_entity_poly.pdbx_seq_one_letter_code
_entity_poly.pdbx_strand_id
1 'polypeptide(L)'
;MSLISIRLPDDLDAQLSREAERSQRPKSELAREAIAQFLDRRERERFLGAIARAAQAARAEAEDPLAIAAEALPLDNEALLLGEGTLVQERPARYRAARRKP
;
A
#
# COMPACT_ATOMS: atom_id res chain seq x y z
N MET A 1 -19.52 19.83 -17.20
CA MET A 1 -19.39 18.54 -17.91
C MET A 1 -18.92 18.83 -19.33
N SER A 2 -17.92 18.10 -19.82
CA SER A 2 -17.44 18.18 -21.21
C SER A 2 -18.14 17.11 -22.06
N LEU A 3 -18.44 17.41 -23.32
CA LEU A 3 -18.99 16.45 -24.28
C LEU A 3 -17.85 15.86 -25.11
N ILE A 4 -17.79 14.53 -25.19
CA ILE A 4 -16.80 13.82 -26.01
C ILE A 4 -17.57 12.90 -26.96
N SER A 5 -17.27 12.99 -28.25
CA SER A 5 -17.74 12.04 -29.27
C SER A 5 -16.59 11.12 -29.65
N ILE A 6 -16.78 9.81 -29.44
CA ILE A 6 -15.77 8.78 -29.70
C ILE A 6 -16.40 7.76 -30.64
N ARG A 7 -15.67 7.37 -31.69
CA ARG A 7 -16.05 6.22 -32.52
C ARG A 7 -15.49 4.96 -31.88
N LEU A 8 -16.38 4.01 -31.61
CA LEU A 8 -16.03 2.70 -31.10
C LEU A 8 -16.10 1.68 -32.26
N PRO A 9 -15.20 0.69 -32.27
CA PRO A 9 -15.39 -0.51 -33.09
C PRO A 9 -16.73 -1.17 -32.82
N ASP A 10 -17.37 -1.74 -33.85
CA ASP A 10 -18.72 -2.30 -33.77
C ASP A 10 -18.83 -3.43 -32.73
N ASP A 11 -17.79 -4.24 -32.59
CA ASP A 11 -17.69 -5.31 -31.61
C ASP A 11 -17.68 -4.77 -30.17
N LEU A 12 -16.97 -3.66 -29.95
CA LEU A 12 -16.88 -3.01 -28.65
C LEU A 12 -18.19 -2.29 -28.28
N ASP A 13 -18.85 -1.62 -29.23
CA ASP A 13 -20.17 -1.04 -28.97
C ASP A 13 -21.22 -2.13 -28.66
N ALA A 14 -21.17 -3.26 -29.36
CA ALA A 14 -22.04 -4.40 -29.08
C ALA A 14 -21.79 -4.97 -27.68
N GLN A 15 -20.53 -5.08 -27.23
CA GLN A 15 -20.19 -5.48 -25.86
C GLN A 15 -20.72 -4.49 -24.83
N LEU A 16 -20.50 -3.19 -25.04
CA LEU A 16 -20.96 -2.13 -24.15
C LEU A 16 -22.49 -2.08 -24.07
N SER A 17 -23.19 -2.36 -25.18
CA SER A 17 -24.65 -2.46 -25.22
C SER A 17 -25.16 -3.59 -24.33
N ARG A 18 -24.57 -4.79 -24.45
CA ARG A 18 -24.98 -5.95 -23.64
C ARG A 18 -24.75 -5.72 -22.15
N GLU A 19 -23.63 -5.09 -21.78
CA GLU A 19 -23.35 -4.76 -20.39
C GLU A 19 -24.29 -3.68 -19.86
N ALA A 20 -24.59 -2.65 -20.65
CA ALA A 20 -25.57 -1.62 -20.30
C ALA A 20 -26.96 -2.22 -20.02
N GLU A 21 -27.41 -3.17 -20.85
CA GLU A 21 -28.67 -3.91 -20.67
C GLU A 21 -28.66 -4.74 -19.39
N ARG A 22 -27.58 -5.52 -19.15
CA ARG A 22 -27.43 -6.37 -17.96
C ARG A 22 -27.41 -5.57 -16.67
N SER A 23 -26.66 -4.48 -16.65
CA SER A 23 -26.52 -3.64 -15.47
C SER A 23 -27.65 -2.62 -15.31
N GLN A 24 -28.55 -2.50 -16.31
CA GLN A 24 -29.59 -1.46 -16.39
C GLN A 24 -29.02 -0.04 -16.24
N ARG A 25 -27.82 0.19 -16.78
CA ARG A 25 -27.11 1.48 -16.69
C ARG A 25 -26.86 2.03 -18.09
N PRO A 26 -26.86 3.35 -18.28
CA PRO A 26 -26.61 3.93 -19.58
C PRO A 26 -25.17 3.65 -20.05
N LYS A 27 -25.00 3.33 -21.34
CA LYS A 27 -23.68 3.10 -21.97
C LYS A 27 -22.65 4.19 -21.61
N SER A 28 -23.10 5.44 -21.59
CA SER A 28 -22.22 6.59 -21.31
C SER A 28 -21.67 6.58 -19.88
N GLU A 29 -22.41 6.01 -18.92
CA GLU A 29 -21.95 5.88 -17.55
C GLU A 29 -20.94 4.75 -17.41
N LEU A 30 -21.20 3.59 -18.01
CA LEU A 30 -20.24 2.48 -18.07
C LEU A 30 -18.95 2.91 -18.77
N ALA A 31 -19.04 3.65 -19.87
CA ALA A 31 -17.88 4.18 -20.58
C ALA A 31 -17.07 5.14 -19.70
N ARG A 32 -17.73 6.07 -18.99
CA ARG A 32 -17.07 6.99 -18.07
C ARG A 32 -16.36 6.25 -16.93
N GLU A 33 -17.02 5.26 -16.35
CA GLU A 33 -16.45 4.44 -15.28
C GLU A 33 -15.23 3.65 -15.77
N ALA A 34 -15.33 2.99 -16.93
CA ALA A 34 -14.22 2.26 -17.53
C ALA A 34 -13.01 3.17 -17.82
N ILE A 35 -13.26 4.38 -18.33
CA ILE A 35 -12.20 5.37 -18.56
C ILE A 35 -11.56 5.79 -17.23
N ALA A 36 -12.35 6.09 -16.20
CA ALA A 36 -11.82 6.47 -14.89
C ALA A 36 -10.94 5.36 -14.28
N GLN A 37 -11.43 4.12 -14.28
CA GLN A 37 -10.68 2.97 -13.78
C GLN A 37 -9.40 2.71 -14.59
N PHE A 38 -9.44 2.90 -15.91
CA PHE A 38 -8.26 2.76 -16.76
C PHE A 38 -7.20 3.83 -16.42
N LEU A 39 -7.62 5.09 -16.25
CA LEU A 39 -6.70 6.17 -15.91
C LEU A 39 -6.06 5.97 -14.54
N ASP A 40 -6.85 5.60 -13.53
CA ASP A 40 -6.36 5.29 -12.17
C ASP A 40 -5.34 4.15 -12.19
N ARG A 41 -5.65 3.06 -12.90
CA ARG A 41 -4.71 1.94 -13.08
C ARG A 41 -3.41 2.39 -13.74
N ARG A 42 -3.49 3.20 -14.81
CA ARG A 42 -2.32 3.71 -15.52
C ARG A 42 -1.48 4.64 -14.66
N GLU A 43 -2.09 5.46 -13.83
CA GLU A 43 -1.39 6.32 -12.88
C GLU A 43 -0.65 5.47 -11.85
N ARG A 44 -1.32 4.49 -11.25
CA ARG A 44 -0.71 3.57 -10.29
C ARG A 44 0.45 2.78 -10.91
N GLU A 45 0.29 2.28 -12.13
CA GLU A 45 1.37 1.60 -12.88
C GLU A 45 2.57 2.52 -13.11
N ARG A 46 2.34 3.78 -13.50
CA ARG A 46 3.42 4.75 -13.69
C ARG A 46 4.14 5.05 -12.38
N PHE A 47 3.40 5.22 -11.30
CA PHE A 47 3.94 5.49 -9.97
C PHE A 47 4.79 4.32 -9.45
N LEU A 48 4.25 3.10 -9.48
CA LEU A 48 4.99 1.90 -9.07
C LEU A 48 6.20 1.65 -9.98
N GLY A 49 6.06 1.90 -11.29
CA GLY A 49 7.18 1.83 -12.22
C GLY A 49 8.28 2.85 -11.92
N ALA A 50 7.92 4.04 -11.43
CA ALA A 50 8.90 5.05 -11.01
C ALA A 50 9.63 4.61 -9.74
N ILE A 51 8.92 4.05 -8.75
CA ILE A 51 9.54 3.48 -7.54
C ILE A 51 10.50 2.34 -7.92
N ALA A 52 10.07 1.42 -8.77
CA ALA A 52 10.90 0.30 -9.19
C ALA A 52 12.19 0.76 -9.88
N ARG A 53 12.10 1.76 -10.77
CA ARG A 53 13.28 2.36 -11.43
C ARG A 53 14.21 3.05 -10.42
N ALA A 54 13.64 3.81 -9.48
CA ALA A 54 14.44 4.48 -8.45
C ALA A 54 15.15 3.46 -7.55
N ALA A 55 14.47 2.38 -7.14
CA ALA A 55 15.07 1.31 -6.34
C ALA A 55 16.18 0.57 -7.11
N GLN A 56 16.00 0.33 -8.42
CA GLN A 56 17.03 -0.27 -9.26
C GLN A 56 18.25 0.64 -9.41
N ALA A 57 18.05 1.95 -9.61
CA ALA A 57 19.13 2.91 -9.69
C ALA A 57 19.89 3.01 -8.35
N ALA A 58 19.18 3.10 -7.23
CA ALA A 58 19.78 3.10 -5.90
C ALA A 58 20.60 1.83 -5.62
N ARG A 59 20.11 0.66 -6.05
CA ARG A 59 20.86 -0.60 -5.93
C ARG A 59 22.14 -0.63 -6.78
N ALA A 60 22.19 0.10 -7.90
CA ALA A 60 23.38 0.17 -8.73
C ALA A 60 24.51 1.02 -8.10
N GLU A 61 24.17 1.93 -7.19
CA GLU A 61 25.10 2.87 -6.56
C GLU A 61 25.40 2.56 -5.07
N ALA A 62 24.58 1.72 -4.42
CA ALA A 62 24.69 1.39 -3.00
C ALA A 62 25.38 0.03 -2.73
N GLU A 63 25.93 -0.12 -1.52
CA GLU A 63 26.28 -1.43 -0.94
C GLU A 63 25.08 -2.38 -0.97
N ASP A 64 25.32 -3.70 -1.03
CA ASP A 64 24.27 -4.72 -1.17
C ASP A 64 23.16 -4.49 -0.12
N PRO A 65 21.94 -4.09 -0.52
CA PRO A 65 20.87 -3.76 0.42
C PRO A 65 20.53 -4.91 1.36
N LEU A 66 20.74 -6.15 0.92
CA LEU A 66 20.52 -7.35 1.75
C LEU A 66 21.59 -7.47 2.84
N ALA A 67 22.84 -7.10 2.55
CA ALA A 67 23.91 -7.11 3.55
C ALA A 67 23.66 -6.05 4.62
N ILE A 68 23.28 -4.83 4.22
CA ILE A 68 22.92 -3.74 5.15
C ILE A 68 21.74 -4.16 6.04
N ALA A 69 20.69 -4.73 5.44
CA ALA A 69 19.52 -5.20 6.20
C ALA A 69 19.89 -6.33 7.17
N ALA A 70 20.76 -7.25 6.77
CA ALA A 70 21.22 -8.34 7.64
C ALA A 70 22.05 -7.82 8.82
N GLU A 71 22.88 -6.80 8.61
CA GLU A 71 23.65 -6.14 9.67
C GLU A 71 22.74 -5.39 10.66
N ALA A 72 21.70 -4.72 10.17
CA ALA A 72 20.77 -3.95 10.99
C ALA A 72 19.76 -4.83 11.79
N LEU A 73 19.47 -6.04 11.31
CA LEU A 73 18.43 -6.92 11.85
C LEU A 73 18.51 -7.16 13.38
N PRO A 74 19.68 -7.41 13.99
CA PRO A 74 19.77 -7.59 15.44
C PRO A 74 19.35 -6.34 16.21
N LEU A 75 19.76 -5.16 15.75
CA LEU A 75 19.46 -3.88 16.41
C LEU A 75 17.97 -3.53 16.28
N ASP A 76 17.37 -3.78 15.10
CA ASP A 76 15.95 -3.58 14.87
C ASP A 76 15.09 -4.48 15.77
N ASN A 77 15.51 -5.74 15.98
CA ASN A 77 14.84 -6.66 16.89
C ASN A 77 14.96 -6.22 18.36
N GLU A 78 16.14 -5.73 18.79
CA GLU A 78 16.31 -5.16 20.14
C GLU A 78 15.41 -3.94 20.36
N ALA A 79 15.33 -3.04 19.38
CA ALA A 79 14.44 -1.89 19.42
C ALA A 79 12.97 -2.30 19.49
N LEU A 80 12.56 -3.33 18.73
CA LEU A 80 11.21 -3.87 18.76
C LEU A 80 10.87 -4.44 20.15
N LEU A 81 11.76 -5.23 20.75
CA LEU A 81 11.57 -5.80 22.09
C LEU A 81 11.41 -4.74 23.18
N LEU A 82 12.11 -3.60 23.05
CA LEU A 82 11.94 -2.46 23.95
C LEU A 82 10.59 -1.76 23.76
N GLY A 83 10.12 -1.63 22.51
CA GLY A 83 8.83 -1.00 22.18
C GLY A 83 7.61 -1.86 22.54
N GLU A 84 7.71 -3.18 22.40
CA GLU A 84 6.66 -4.14 22.75
C GLU A 84 6.59 -4.43 24.27
N GLY A 85 7.49 -3.83 25.06
CA GLY A 85 7.51 -3.94 26.51
C GLY A 85 7.93 -5.32 27.04
N THR A 86 8.34 -6.24 26.17
CA THR A 86 8.76 -7.61 26.54
C THR A 86 10.09 -7.64 27.31
N LEU A 87 10.88 -6.57 27.24
CA LEU A 87 12.11 -6.38 28.04
C LEU A 87 11.92 -5.51 29.30
N VAL A 88 10.73 -4.95 29.54
CA VAL A 88 10.47 -4.21 30.79
C VAL A 88 10.22 -5.22 31.90
N GLN A 89 11.29 -5.72 32.52
CA GLN A 89 11.20 -6.23 33.88
C GLN A 89 10.80 -5.07 34.79
N GLU A 90 9.49 -4.90 35.01
CA GLU A 90 9.00 -4.06 36.09
C GLU A 90 9.70 -4.50 37.38
N ARG A 91 10.59 -3.65 37.89
CA ARG A 91 11.21 -3.87 39.20
C ARG A 91 10.06 -3.99 40.21
N PRO A 92 9.90 -5.13 40.91
CA PRO A 92 8.79 -5.26 41.84
C PRO A 92 8.94 -4.21 42.93
N ALA A 93 7.94 -3.34 43.04
CA ALA A 93 7.91 -2.27 44.02
C ALA A 93 8.10 -2.87 45.41
N ARG A 94 9.24 -2.56 46.05
CA ARG A 94 9.54 -2.95 47.43
C ARG A 94 8.69 -2.13 48.40
N TYR A 95 7.38 -2.36 48.43
CA TYR A 95 6.56 -1.91 49.54
C TYR A 95 6.73 -2.89 50.70
N ARG A 96 7.87 -2.79 51.41
CA ARG A 96 8.01 -3.45 52.72
C ARG A 96 7.08 -2.73 53.69
N ALA A 97 6.01 -3.44 54.03
CA ALA A 97 5.07 -3.12 55.08
C ALA A 97 5.76 -2.56 56.33
N ALA A 98 5.61 -1.26 56.55
CA ALA A 98 5.69 -0.69 57.89
C ALA A 98 4.42 -1.11 58.65
N ARG A 99 4.37 -2.37 59.10
CA ARG A 99 3.40 -2.80 60.11
C ARG A 99 4.13 -3.26 61.35
N ARG A 100 3.68 -2.67 62.47
CA ARG A 100 3.85 -3.04 63.89
C ARG A 100 5.21 -2.69 64.49
N LYS A 101 5.32 -2.17 65.71
CA LYS A 101 4.53 -2.25 66.97
C LYS A 101 5.17 -1.23 67.97
N PRO A 102 4.81 -1.14 69.26
CA PRO A 102 3.67 -1.66 70.00
C PRO A 102 2.71 -0.58 70.54
#